data_AF-A0A8J7R929-F1
#
_entry.id   AF-A0A8J7R929-F1
#
_cell.length_a   1.000
_cell.length_b   1.000
_cell.length_c   1.000
_cell.angle_alpha   90.00
_cell.angle_beta   90.00
_cell.angle_gamma   90.00
#
_symmetry.space_group_name_H-M   'P 1'
#
loop_
_entity.id
_entity.type
_entity.pdbx_description
1 polymer ?
#
loop_
_entity_poly.entity_id
_entity_poly.type
_entity_poly.pdbx_seq_one_letter_code
_entity_poly.pdbx_strand_id
1 'polypeptide(L)' 'MHKAICSDCGKECEVPFKPTEGRPVYCNDCFPKHRKPRY' A
#
# COMPACT_ATOMS: atom_id res chain seq x y z
N MET A 1 -13.35 0.32 5.28
CA MET A 1 -11.99 0.75 4.93
C MET A 1 -11.10 0.37 6.11
N HIS A 2 -9.97 -0.30 5.86
CA HIS A 2 -9.03 -0.70 6.90
C HIS A 2 -7.90 0.31 6.99
N LYS A 3 -7.59 0.77 8.21
CA LYS A 3 -6.41 1.60 8.44
C LYS A 3 -5.17 0.72 8.30
N ALA A 4 -4.25 1.15 7.46
CA ALA A 4 -2.97 0.49 7.24
C ALA A 4 -1.86 1.53 7.07
N ILE A 5 -0.66 1.15 7.45
CA ILE A 5 0.52 2.00 7.33
C ILE A 5 1.22 1.66 6.01
N CYS A 6 1.49 2.67 5.20
CA CYS A 6 2.24 2.49 3.98
C CYS A 6 3.66 2.02 4.31
N SER A 7 4.07 0.86 3.81
CA SER A 7 5.40 0.29 4.04
C SER A 7 6.53 1.09 3.36
N ASP A 8 6.19 1.97 2.42
CA ASP A 8 7.16 2.78 1.66
C ASP A 8 7.38 4.17 2.27
N CYS A 9 6.29 4.84 2.68
CA CYS A 9 6.36 6.21 3.21
C CYS A 9 5.97 6.36 4.68
N GLY A 10 5.53 5.29 5.35
CA GLY A 10 5.14 5.30 6.76
C GLY A 10 3.84 6.04 7.10
N LYS A 11 3.10 6.52 6.09
CA LYS A 11 1.84 7.25 6.30
C LYS A 11 0.68 6.30 6.58
N GLU A 12 -0.24 6.74 7.44
CA GLU A 12 -1.53 6.08 7.63
C GLU A 12 -2.41 6.29 6.40
N CYS A 13 -2.97 5.22 5.87
CA CYS A 13 -3.86 5.23 4.73
C CYS A 13 -5.02 4.26 4.92
N GLU A 14 -6.13 4.55 4.25
CA GLU A 14 -7.31 3.72 4.28
C GLU A 14 -7.35 2.85 3.03
N VAL A 15 -7.27 1.53 3.23
CA VAL A 15 -7.26 0.56 2.15
C VAL A 15 -8.54 -0.27 2.14
N PRO A 16 -9.05 -0.67 0.96
CA PRO A 16 -10.25 -1.49 0.85
C PRO A 16 -9.99 -2.98 1.16
N PHE A 17 -8.74 -3.38 1.36
CA PHE A 17 -8.33 -4.74 1.64
C PHE A 17 -7.82 -4.90 3.08
N LYS A 18 -7.90 -6.11 3.63
CA LYS A 18 -7.40 -6.41 4.97
C LYS A 18 -5.86 -6.46 4.92
N PRO A 19 -5.13 -5.59 5.66
CA PRO A 19 -3.68 -5.69 5.75
C PRO A 19 -3.31 -7.07 6.32
N THR A 20 -2.49 -7.81 5.58
CA THR A 20 -2.07 -9.17 5.94
C THR A 20 -0.60 -9.14 6.33
N GLU A 21 -0.26 -9.77 7.45
CA GLU A 21 1.14 -9.91 7.88
C GLU A 21 1.92 -10.70 6.82
N GLY A 22 2.84 -10.02 6.13
CA GLY A 22 3.60 -10.57 5.01
C GLY A 22 3.37 -9.88 3.65
N ARG A 23 2.35 -9.01 3.54
CA ARG A 23 2.06 -8.28 2.30
C ARG A 23 2.15 -6.76 2.53
N PRO A 24 3.12 -6.06 1.91
CA PRO A 24 3.32 -4.65 2.16
C PRO A 24 2.13 -3.84 1.65
N VAL A 25 1.70 -2.88 2.45
CA VAL A 25 0.61 -1.98 2.11
C VAL A 25 1.18 -0.71 1.52
N TYR A 26 0.57 -0.21 0.46
CA TYR A 26 1.00 1.02 -0.19
C TYR A 26 -0.17 1.99 -0.27
N CYS A 27 0.12 3.27 0.02
CA CYS A 27 -0.83 4.34 -0.23
C CYS A 27 -1.02 4.58 -1.74
N ASN A 28 -2.03 5.37 -2.11
CA ASN A 28 -2.34 5.69 -3.51
C ASN A 28 -1.15 6.28 -4.28
N ASP A 29 -0.24 6.99 -3.60
CA ASP A 29 0.96 7.57 -4.21
C ASP A 29 2.11 6.57 -4.39
N CYS A 30 2.30 5.64 -3.44
CA CYS A 30 3.41 4.68 -3.48
C CYS A 30 3.05 3.44 -4.33
N PHE A 31 1.78 3.04 -4.36
CA PHE A 31 1.30 1.90 -5.13
C PHE A 31 1.64 1.96 -6.64
N PRO A 32 1.45 3.08 -7.36
CA PRO A 32 1.83 3.18 -8.77
C PRO A 32 3.34 3.10 -9.00
N LYS A 33 4.17 3.57 -8.06
CA LYS A 33 5.64 3.43 -8.14
C LYS A 33 6.10 1.97 -8.03
N HIS A 34 5.32 1.15 -7.33
CA HIS A 34 5.61 -0.28 -7.14
C HIS A 34 4.95 -1.19 -8.17
N ARG A 35 3.96 -0.70 -8.92
CA ARG A 35 3.46 -1.40 -10.10
C ARG A 35 4.57 -1.38 -11.15
N LYS A 36 5.26 -2.51 -11.31
CA LYS A 36 6.23 -2.71 -12.41
C LYS A 36 5.55 -2.29 -13.72
N PRO A 37 6.20 -1.45 -14.55
CA PRO A 37 5.68 -1.14 -15.87
C PRO A 37 5.55 -2.47 -16.62
N ARG A 38 4.35 -2.75 -17.11
CA ARG A 38 4.14 -3.83 -18.07
C ARG A 38 4.74 -3.33 -19.38
N TYR A 39 5.99 -3.70 -19.62
CA TYR A 39 6.61 -3.59 -20.93
C TYR A 39 5.91 -4.56 -21.89
#